data_AF-A0A2G9QC08-F1
#
_entry.id   AF-A0A2G9QC08-F1
#
_cell.length_a   1.000
_cell.length_b   1.000
_cell.length_c   1.000
_cell.angle_alpha   90.00
_cell.angle_beta   90.00
_cell.angle_gamma   90.00
#
_symmetry.space_group_name_H-M   'P 1'
#
loop_
_entity.id
_entity.type
_entity.pdbx_description
1 polymer ?
#
loop_
_entity_poly.entity_id
_entity_poly.type
_entity_poly.pdbx_seq_one_letter_code
_entity_poly.pdbx_strand_id
1 'polypeptide(L)'
;EVQNAPDALPEGSLDPPPLDTAWVEATRKKALLKLEKLDTDLKNYKGNSIKESIRRGHDDLGDHYLDCGDLSNALKCYSRARDYCTSAKHVINMCLNVIKVKL
;
A
#
# COMPACT_ATOMS: atom_id res chain seq x y z
N GLU A 1 7.09 62.53 20.55
CA GLU A 1 6.91 61.35 21.41
C GLU A 1 5.42 61.19 21.67
N VAL A 2 4.72 60.09 21.40
CA VAL A 2 5.05 58.66 21.50
C VAL A 2 4.19 57.97 20.42
N GLN A 3 4.79 57.49 19.32
CA GLN A 3 5.23 56.11 19.08
C GLN A 3 4.11 55.19 18.56
N ASN A 4 4.18 54.98 17.25
CA ASN A 4 3.75 53.82 16.47
C ASN A 4 3.45 52.55 17.29
N ALA A 5 2.27 51.99 17.09
CA ALA A 5 2.04 50.55 17.13
C ALA A 5 0.83 50.19 16.25
N PRO A 6 1.02 49.72 15.00
CA PRO A 6 0.07 48.83 14.39
C PRO A 6 0.45 47.42 14.84
N ASP A 7 -0.11 46.96 15.95
CA ASP A 7 -0.01 45.55 16.37
C ASP A 7 -1.01 44.73 15.54
N ALA A 8 -0.82 44.77 14.22
CA ALA A 8 -1.42 43.81 13.31
C ALA A 8 -0.51 42.59 13.34
N LEU A 9 -0.85 41.64 14.22
CA LEU A 9 -0.48 40.24 14.00
C LEU A 9 -0.73 39.96 12.51
N PRO A 10 0.27 39.52 11.73
CA PRO A 10 -0.03 38.98 10.43
C PRO A 10 -0.96 37.81 10.72
N GLU A 11 -2.22 37.97 10.33
CA GLU A 11 -3.20 36.90 10.24
C GLU A 11 -2.60 35.95 9.20
N GLY A 12 -1.66 35.13 9.69
CA GLY A 12 -0.89 34.18 8.92
C GLY A 12 -1.90 33.17 8.47
N SER A 13 -2.42 33.41 7.27
CA SER A 13 -3.14 32.47 6.43
C SER A 13 -2.72 31.06 6.81
N LEU A 14 -3.56 30.38 7.61
CA LEU A 14 -3.46 28.96 7.91
C LEU A 14 -3.87 28.16 6.67
N ASP A 15 -3.41 28.59 5.49
CA ASP A 15 -3.64 27.89 4.25
C ASP A 15 -2.72 26.67 4.29
N PRO A 16 -3.28 25.45 4.23
CA PRO A 16 -2.47 24.25 4.18
C PRO A 16 -1.53 24.36 2.97
N PRO A 17 -0.28 23.87 3.10
CA PRO A 17 0.67 23.91 2.00
C PRO A 17 0.04 23.27 0.75
N PRO A 18 0.25 23.87 -0.43
CA PRO A 18 -0.36 23.40 -1.67
C PRO A 18 0.06 21.96 -1.96
N LEU A 19 -0.86 21.19 -2.53
CA LEU A 19 -0.60 19.80 -2.90
C LEU A 19 0.56 19.73 -3.91
N ASP A 20 1.59 18.97 -3.56
CA ASP A 20 2.69 18.66 -4.48
C ASP A 20 2.22 17.64 -5.52
N THR A 21 1.69 18.13 -6.64
CA THR A 21 1.20 17.31 -7.74
C THR A 21 2.32 16.49 -8.39
N ALA A 22 3.54 17.01 -8.43
CA ALA A 22 4.69 16.29 -8.98
C ALA A 22 5.05 15.07 -8.12
N TRP A 23 5.01 15.22 -6.79
CA TRP A 23 5.19 14.10 -5.86
C TRP A 23 4.07 13.05 -5.98
N VAL A 24 2.81 13.49 -6.14
CA VAL A 24 1.67 12.57 -6.34
C VAL A 24 1.86 11.74 -7.60
N GLU A 25 2.18 12.37 -8.73
CA GLU A 25 2.38 11.67 -10.00
C GLU A 25 3.57 10.72 -9.96
N ALA A 26 4.70 11.16 -9.39
CA ALA A 26 5.89 10.32 -9.22
C ALA A 26 5.60 9.10 -8.33
N THR A 27 4.89 9.30 -7.22
CA THR A 27 4.49 8.23 -6.30
C THR A 27 3.54 7.24 -6.97
N ARG A 28 2.53 7.73 -7.70
CA ARG A 28 1.61 6.90 -8.49
C ARG A 28 2.35 6.08 -9.54
N LYS A 29 3.29 6.68 -10.27
CA LYS A 29 4.11 5.99 -11.27
C LYS A 29 4.96 4.88 -10.64
N LYS A 30 5.59 5.18 -9.50
CA LYS A 30 6.38 4.20 -8.74
C LYS A 30 5.52 3.03 -8.24
N ALA A 31 4.31 3.31 -7.76
CA ALA A 31 3.37 2.29 -7.33
C ALA A 31 2.99 1.37 -8.51
N LEU A 32 2.63 1.93 -9.66
CA LEU A 32 2.28 1.14 -10.84
C LEU A 32 3.43 0.24 -11.32
N LEU A 33 4.66 0.75 -11.35
CA LEU A 33 5.84 -0.05 -11.71
C LEU A 33 6.09 -1.20 -10.72
N LYS A 34 5.87 -0.96 -9.41
CA LYS A 34 5.97 -2.01 -8.39
C LYS A 34 4.90 -3.08 -8.61
N LEU A 35 3.67 -2.68 -8.94
CA LEU A 35 2.57 -3.59 -9.24
C LEU A 35 2.90 -4.49 -10.44
N GLU A 36 3.33 -3.91 -11.56
CA GLU A 36 3.69 -4.67 -12.77
C GLU A 36 4.82 -5.68 -12.50
N LYS A 37 5.80 -5.29 -11.69
CA LYS A 37 6.88 -6.19 -11.27
C LYS A 37 6.36 -7.35 -10.44
N LEU A 38 5.54 -7.09 -9.42
CA LEU A 38 4.97 -8.12 -8.55
C LEU A 38 4.09 -9.10 -9.35
N ASP A 39 3.28 -8.60 -10.29
CA ASP A 39 2.47 -9.44 -11.16
C ASP A 39 3.32 -10.34 -12.08
N THR A 40 4.43 -9.80 -12.58
CA THR A 40 5.38 -10.57 -13.41
C THR A 40 6.05 -11.66 -12.59
N ASP A 41 6.52 -11.33 -11.38
CA ASP A 41 7.15 -12.27 -10.45
C ASP A 41 6.16 -13.38 -10.04
N LEU A 42 4.91 -13.04 -9.75
CA LEU A 42 3.87 -14.01 -9.43
C LEU A 42 3.57 -14.96 -10.60
N LYS A 43 3.52 -14.47 -11.84
CA LYS A 43 3.38 -15.30 -13.03
C LYS A 43 4.55 -16.27 -13.17
N ASN A 44 5.77 -15.80 -12.93
CA ASN A 44 6.97 -16.64 -12.94
C ASN A 44 6.91 -17.73 -11.85
N TYR A 45 6.49 -17.38 -10.63
CA TYR A 45 6.33 -18.36 -9.54
C TYR A 45 5.28 -19.43 -9.85
N LYS A 46 4.18 -19.04 -10.52
CA LYS A 46 3.16 -19.98 -11.01
C LYS A 46 3.71 -20.89 -12.11
N GLY A 47 4.48 -20.35 -13.07
CA GLY A 47 5.15 -21.15 -14.09
C GLY A 47 6.12 -22.18 -13.51
N ASN A 48 6.86 -21.81 -12.47
CA ASN A 48 7.80 -22.70 -11.77
C ASN A 48 7.11 -23.68 -10.79
N SER A 49 5.80 -23.56 -10.56
CA SER A 49 5.01 -24.42 -9.68
C SER A 49 5.52 -24.49 -8.22
N ILE A 50 6.15 -23.42 -7.73
CA ILE A 50 6.68 -23.36 -6.35
C ILE A 50 5.61 -22.78 -5.43
N LYS A 51 4.88 -23.64 -4.71
CA LYS A 51 3.75 -23.23 -3.84
C LYS A 51 4.09 -22.10 -2.87
N GLU A 52 5.22 -22.20 -2.17
CA GLU A 52 5.62 -21.19 -1.17
C GLU A 52 5.95 -19.83 -1.82
N SER A 53 6.53 -19.83 -3.02
CA SER A 53 6.78 -18.58 -3.77
C SER A 53 5.48 -17.96 -4.27
N ILE A 54 4.52 -18.78 -4.71
CA ILE A 54 3.19 -18.27 -5.11
C ILE A 54 2.46 -17.68 -3.91
N ARG A 55 2.53 -18.34 -2.74
CA ARG A 55 1.96 -17.84 -1.49
C ARG A 55 2.54 -16.48 -1.12
N ARG A 56 3.86 -16.36 -1.06
CA ARG A 56 4.55 -15.09 -0.76
C ARG A 56 4.25 -14.01 -1.79
N GLY A 57 4.22 -14.36 -3.08
CA GLY A 57 3.86 -13.40 -4.13
C GLY A 57 2.43 -12.86 -3.97
N HIS A 58 1.49 -13.68 -3.49
CA HIS A 58 0.15 -13.19 -3.14
C HIS A 58 0.13 -12.30 -1.89
N ASP A 59 0.95 -12.60 -0.87
CA ASP A 59 1.10 -11.73 0.31
C ASP A 59 1.71 -10.37 -0.08
N ASP A 60 2.81 -10.35 -0.84
CA ASP A 60 3.49 -9.13 -1.29
C ASP A 60 2.59 -8.25 -2.16
N LEU A 61 1.76 -8.87 -3.01
CA LEU A 61 0.77 -8.17 -3.83
C LEU A 61 -0.36 -7.59 -2.96
N GLY A 62 -0.82 -8.34 -1.96
CA GLY A 62 -1.80 -7.88 -0.99
C GLY A 62 -1.31 -6.69 -0.18
N ASP A 63 -0.07 -6.75 0.31
CA ASP A 63 0.59 -5.68 1.06
C ASP A 63 0.73 -4.43 0.20
N HIS A 64 1.11 -4.58 -1.07
CA HIS A 64 1.20 -3.45 -1.99
C HIS A 64 -0.16 -2.78 -2.25
N TYR A 65 -1.24 -3.58 -2.41
CA TYR A 65 -2.58 -3.02 -2.54
C TYR A 65 -3.03 -2.30 -1.27
N LEU A 66 -2.67 -2.81 -0.09
CA LEU A 66 -2.89 -2.14 1.19
C LEU A 66 -2.17 -0.79 1.25
N ASP A 67 -0.88 -0.74 0.89
CA ASP A 67 -0.09 0.49 0.84
C ASP A 67 -0.68 1.52 -0.14
N CYS A 68 -1.27 1.05 -1.24
CA CYS A 68 -1.95 1.88 -2.24
C CYS A 68 -3.38 2.30 -1.84
N GLY A 69 -3.93 1.74 -0.76
CA GLY A 69 -5.30 2.02 -0.29
C GLY A 69 -6.41 1.19 -0.95
N ASP A 70 -6.08 0.19 -1.78
CA ASP A 70 -7.06 -0.69 -2.42
C ASP A 70 -7.35 -1.94 -1.58
N LEU A 71 -8.23 -1.77 -0.60
CA LEU A 71 -8.62 -2.83 0.34
C LEU A 71 -9.34 -4.00 -0.36
N SER A 72 -10.06 -3.73 -1.44
CA SER A 72 -10.82 -4.76 -2.16
C SER A 72 -9.89 -5.74 -2.88
N ASN A 73 -8.86 -5.22 -3.56
CA ASN A 73 -7.88 -6.06 -4.25
C ASN A 73 -6.88 -6.69 -3.27
N ALA A 74 -6.53 -6.02 -2.17
CA ALA A 74 -5.74 -6.62 -1.10
C ALA A 74 -6.40 -7.88 -0.54
N LEU A 75 -7.69 -7.81 -0.19
CA LEU A 75 -8.44 -8.96 0.32
C LEU A 75 -8.48 -10.14 -0.67
N LYS A 76 -8.68 -9.86 -1.95
CA LYS A 76 -8.65 -10.90 -3.00
C LYS A 76 -7.30 -11.60 -3.07
N CYS A 77 -6.19 -10.86 -2.88
CA CYS A 77 -4.85 -11.43 -2.89
C CYS A 77 -4.63 -12.38 -1.71
N TYR A 78 -4.96 -11.95 -0.49
CA TYR A 78 -4.85 -12.84 0.69
C TYR A 78 -5.79 -14.04 0.61
N SER A 79 -6.98 -13.87 0.05
CA SER A 79 -7.93 -14.98 -0.15
C SER A 79 -7.36 -16.04 -1.10
N ARG A 80 -6.67 -15.62 -2.17
CA ARG A 80 -5.99 -16.53 -3.11
C ARG A 80 -4.75 -17.19 -2.50
N ALA A 81 -4.05 -16.53 -1.59
CA ALA A 81 -2.90 -17.09 -0.88
C ALA A 81 -3.27 -18.34 -0.06
N ARG A 82 -4.53 -18.45 0.38
CA ARG A 82 -5.05 -19.57 1.19
C ARG A 82 -4.78 -20.94 0.55
N ASP A 83 -4.98 -21.08 -0.76
CA ASP A 83 -4.84 -22.36 -1.47
C ASP A 83 -3.39 -22.87 -1.49
N TYR A 84 -2.43 -21.99 -1.25
CA TYR A 84 -1.00 -22.28 -1.24
C TYR A 84 -0.43 -22.44 0.18
N CYS A 85 -1.27 -22.39 1.22
CA CYS A 85 -0.85 -22.58 2.60
C CYS A 85 -0.56 -24.05 2.91
N THR A 86 0.69 -24.35 3.27
CA THR A 86 1.15 -25.71 3.64
C THR A 86 1.34 -25.95 5.14
N SER A 87 1.19 -24.92 5.97
CA SER A 87 1.41 -24.99 7.42
C SER A 87 0.36 -24.16 8.16
N ALA A 88 0.03 -24.55 9.39
CA ALA A 88 -0.86 -23.78 10.27
C ALA A 88 -0.37 -22.33 10.44
N LYS A 89 0.95 -22.11 10.50
CA LYS A 89 1.54 -20.76 10.55
C LYS A 89 1.15 -19.90 9.35
N HIS A 90 1.09 -20.50 8.16
CA HIS A 90 0.67 -19.78 6.94
C HIS A 90 -0.79 -19.36 7.01
N VAL A 91 -1.67 -20.24 7.50
CA VAL A 91 -3.09 -19.95 7.66
C VAL A 91 -3.31 -18.84 8.69
N ILE A 92 -2.62 -18.90 9.83
CA ILE A 92 -2.71 -17.88 10.88
C ILE A 92 -2.29 -16.51 10.33
N ASN A 93 -1.14 -16.43 9.65
CA ASN A 93 -0.66 -15.18 9.05
C ASN A 93 -1.65 -14.62 8.02
N MET A 94 -2.21 -15.47 7.16
CA MET A 94 -3.23 -15.05 6.20
C MET A 94 -4.47 -14.50 6.92
N CYS A 95 -4.94 -15.15 7.99
CA CYS A 95 -6.09 -14.65 8.77
C CYS A 95 -5.80 -13.28 9.39
N LEU A 96 -4.60 -13.08 9.94
CA LEU A 96 -4.18 -11.78 10.48
C LEU A 96 -4.17 -10.69 9.42
N ASN A 97 -3.69 -10.99 8.21
CA ASN A 97 -3.71 -10.05 7.08
C ASN A 97 -5.13 -9.70 6.64
N VAL A 98 -6.05 -10.68 6.63
CA VAL A 98 -7.47 -10.43 6.33
C VAL A 98 -8.10 -9.52 7.37
N ILE A 99 -7.82 -9.76 8.66
CA ILE A 99 -8.30 -8.89 9.75
C ILE A 99 -7.74 -7.47 9.58
N LYS A 100 -6.45 -7.34 9.28
CA LYS A 100 -5.79 -6.04 9.04
C LYS A 100 -6.43 -5.25 7.89
N VAL A 101 -6.91 -5.90 6.83
CA VAL A 101 -7.60 -5.22 5.71
C VAL A 101 -9.02 -4.78 6.09
N LYS A 102 -9.64 -5.44 7.06
CA LYS A 102 -11.05 -5.26 7.43
C LYS A 102 -11.27 -4.29 8.58
N LEU A 103 -10.23 -4.00 9.36
CA LEU A 103 -10.21 -3.00 10.42
C LEU A 103 -9.74 -1.66 9.88
#